data_AF-A0A7S1T9G4-F1
#
_entry.id   AF-A0A7S1T9G4-F1
#
_cell.length_a   1.000
_cell.length_b   1.000
_cell.length_c   1.000
_cell.angle_alpha   90.00
_cell.angle_beta   90.00
_cell.angle_gamma   90.00
#
_symmetry.space_group_name_H-M   'P 1'
#
loop_
_entity.id
_entity.type
_entity.pdbx_description
1 polymer ?
#
loop_
_entity_poly.entity_id
_entity_poly.type
_entity_poly.pdbx_seq_one_letter_code
_entity_poly.pdbx_strand_id
1 'polypeptide(L)'
;MRGVRLGTVMASSFRQMSNCTDVNGTYLYNVSTCFPQNLATENAPTTDVELLQTALNSVFISISGYLVFLMQTGFAMLTAGSVRTKNTKNVLIKNFLDACVGAMAWYFFGYAFAFGDKSNEFIGYGNFAMSGLSTSDFHSWFFQWAFAATAATIVSGSVAERTSFYAYLGYAFFLTAFVYPVVVHWAWSTVGWFSTSFGEGSTYLDFAGSGVVHMVGGFAGLVGAIIVGPRLGRFDAEGKVVPMPGHSATLCTLGTFILWFGWYGFNPGSTLGAVSSAISESDLSDFPTLASGELIGPGKSL
;
A
#
# COMPACT_ATOMS: atom_id res chain seq x y z
N MET A 1 5.09 7.43 42.27
CA MET A 1 6.55 7.27 42.10
C MET A 1 6.90 5.79 42.18
N ARG A 2 7.30 5.17 41.07
CA ARG A 2 8.26 4.05 40.99
C ARG A 2 8.49 3.78 39.50
N GLY A 3 9.71 4.07 39.05
CA GLY A 3 10.13 3.87 37.66
C GLY A 3 10.34 2.39 37.35
N VAL A 4 9.94 1.98 36.16
CA VAL A 4 10.27 0.69 35.57
C VAL A 4 11.51 0.89 34.69
N ARG A 5 12.55 0.11 34.97
CA ARG A 5 13.88 0.21 34.38
C ARG A 5 13.87 -0.25 32.92
N LEU A 6 14.44 0.59 32.05
CA LEU A 6 14.60 0.41 30.59
C LEU A 6 15.64 -0.67 30.18
N GLY A 7 16.15 -1.47 31.13
CA GLY A 7 17.34 -2.32 30.92
C GLY A 7 17.08 -3.81 30.69
N THR A 8 15.85 -4.30 30.89
CA THR A 8 15.59 -5.76 30.89
C THR A 8 14.85 -6.26 29.64
N VAL A 9 14.28 -5.34 28.84
CA VAL A 9 13.46 -5.67 27.65
C VAL A 9 14.33 -6.06 26.44
N MET A 10 15.57 -5.56 26.35
CA MET A 10 16.47 -5.86 25.23
C MET A 10 17.12 -7.26 25.34
N ALA A 11 17.21 -7.82 26.55
CA ALA A 11 17.89 -9.09 26.80
C ALA A 11 17.00 -10.33 26.53
N SER A 12 15.67 -10.20 26.61
CA SER A 12 14.73 -11.28 26.31
C SER A 12 14.51 -11.48 24.81
N SER A 13 14.59 -10.41 24.02
CA SER A 13 14.50 -10.49 22.54
C SER A 13 15.73 -11.16 21.90
N PHE A 14 16.89 -11.13 22.57
CA PHE A 14 18.09 -11.87 22.14
C PHE A 14 18.00 -13.39 22.40
N ARG A 15 17.11 -13.85 23.29
CA ARG A 15 16.98 -15.28 23.67
C ARG A 15 16.01 -16.10 22.82
N GLN A 16 15.20 -15.46 21.98
CA GLN A 16 14.31 -16.16 21.05
C GLN A 16 14.94 -16.37 19.66
N MET A 17 16.04 -15.69 19.34
CA MET A 17 16.83 -15.95 18.13
C MET A 17 17.73 -17.21 18.25
N SER A 18 17.86 -17.79 19.44
CA SER A 18 18.86 -18.84 19.71
C SER A 18 18.41 -20.29 19.49
N ASN A 19 17.26 -20.57 18.83
CA ASN A 19 16.78 -21.96 18.69
C ASN A 19 16.38 -22.41 17.26
N CYS A 20 16.68 -21.64 16.21
CA CYS A 20 16.57 -22.13 14.83
C CYS A 20 17.94 -22.68 14.39
N THR A 21 18.06 -24.02 14.36
CA THR A 21 19.26 -24.72 13.87
C THR A 21 18.89 -25.60 12.68
N ASP A 22 19.78 -25.68 11.70
CA ASP A 22 19.66 -26.67 10.62
C ASP A 22 19.97 -28.09 11.12
N VAL A 23 19.84 -29.09 10.24
CA VAL A 23 20.15 -30.52 10.54
C VAL A 23 21.60 -30.75 11.00
N ASN A 24 22.49 -29.75 10.88
CA ASN A 24 23.88 -29.78 11.30
C ASN A 24 24.18 -28.89 12.53
N GLY A 25 23.17 -28.26 13.15
CA GLY A 25 23.33 -27.52 14.40
C GLY A 25 23.86 -26.09 14.26
N THR A 26 23.77 -25.48 13.07
CA THR A 26 24.23 -24.10 12.83
C THR A 26 23.09 -23.11 13.07
N TYR A 27 23.32 -22.03 13.82
CA TYR A 27 22.29 -21.01 14.10
C TYR A 27 21.91 -20.23 12.84
N LEU A 28 20.62 -20.21 12.48
CA LEU A 28 20.07 -19.50 11.32
C LEU A 28 19.34 -18.23 11.77
N TYR A 29 19.80 -17.06 11.30
CA TYR A 29 19.27 -15.74 11.67
C TYR A 29 18.20 -15.20 10.70
N ASN A 30 17.54 -16.06 9.92
CA ASN A 30 16.71 -15.64 8.79
C ASN A 30 15.26 -16.13 8.90
N VAL A 31 14.27 -15.23 8.88
CA VAL A 31 12.83 -15.56 8.88
C VAL A 31 12.43 -16.29 7.58
N SER A 32 13.19 -16.10 6.51
CA SER A 32 12.97 -16.73 5.21
C SER A 32 13.33 -18.22 5.16
N THR A 33 14.10 -18.75 6.12
CA THR A 33 14.43 -20.19 6.18
C THR A 33 13.44 -21.00 7.01
N CYS A 34 12.44 -20.36 7.63
CA CYS A 34 11.28 -21.04 8.20
C CYS A 34 10.19 -21.35 7.16
N PHE A 35 10.36 -20.93 5.91
CA PHE A 35 9.53 -21.34 4.79
C PHE A 35 10.35 -22.16 3.79
N PRO A 36 9.77 -23.23 3.22
CA PRO A 36 10.47 -24.02 2.23
C PRO A 36 10.78 -23.14 1.02
N GLN A 37 12.06 -22.85 0.81
CA GLN A 37 12.56 -22.52 -0.52
C GLN A 37 12.25 -23.73 -1.39
N ASN A 38 11.33 -23.56 -2.35
CA ASN A 38 11.11 -24.51 -3.42
C ASN A 38 12.40 -24.58 -4.27
N LEU A 39 13.38 -25.34 -3.79
CA LEU A 39 14.30 -26.04 -4.66
C LEU A 39 13.44 -26.93 -5.54
N ALA A 40 13.51 -26.69 -6.85
CA ALA A 40 12.76 -27.42 -7.85
C ALA A 40 13.00 -28.94 -7.70
N THR A 41 12.09 -29.60 -7.00
CA THR A 41 11.77 -31.01 -7.20
C THR A 41 10.46 -31.06 -7.95
N GLU A 42 10.58 -31.34 -9.23
CA GLU A 42 9.51 -31.75 -10.12
C GLU A 42 8.66 -32.86 -9.45
N ASN A 43 7.34 -32.66 -9.41
CA ASN A 43 6.30 -33.68 -9.16
C ASN A 43 5.99 -34.13 -7.71
N ALA A 44 5.59 -33.22 -6.83
CA ALA A 44 4.66 -33.57 -5.75
C ALA A 44 3.23 -33.15 -6.15
N PRO A 45 2.19 -34.00 -6.05
CA PRO A 45 0.82 -33.57 -6.28
C PRO A 45 0.45 -32.55 -5.21
N THR A 46 0.20 -31.30 -5.61
CA THR A 46 -0.41 -30.30 -4.73
C THR A 46 -1.68 -30.88 -4.16
N THR A 47 -1.78 -30.91 -2.83
CA THR A 47 -2.95 -31.50 -2.19
C THR A 47 -4.18 -30.62 -2.47
N ASP A 48 -5.38 -31.21 -2.49
CA ASP A 48 -6.63 -30.44 -2.68
C ASP A 48 -6.78 -29.29 -1.66
N VAL A 49 -6.17 -29.45 -0.49
CA VAL A 49 -6.14 -28.44 0.58
C VAL A 49 -5.27 -27.23 0.21
N GLU A 50 -4.09 -27.43 -0.38
CA GLU A 50 -3.20 -26.34 -0.81
C GLU A 50 -3.81 -25.53 -1.97
N LEU A 51 -4.47 -26.21 -2.90
CA LEU A 51 -5.21 -25.57 -3.98
C LEU A 51 -6.36 -24.72 -3.45
N LEU A 52 -7.12 -25.26 -2.48
CA LEU A 52 -8.19 -24.52 -1.82
C LEU A 52 -7.67 -23.30 -1.07
N GLN A 53 -6.55 -23.41 -0.33
CA GLN A 53 -5.94 -22.30 0.37
C GLN A 53 -5.50 -21.18 -0.59
N THR A 54 -4.84 -21.55 -1.69
CA THR A 54 -4.40 -20.61 -2.73
C THR A 54 -5.61 -19.88 -3.35
N ALA A 55 -6.68 -20.61 -3.65
CA ALA A 55 -7.91 -20.03 -4.18
C ALA A 55 -8.57 -19.07 -3.18
N LEU A 56 -8.67 -19.45 -1.90
CA LEU A 56 -9.23 -18.60 -0.84
C LEU A 56 -8.43 -17.31 -0.65
N ASN A 57 -7.09 -17.40 -0.63
CA ASN A 57 -6.22 -16.23 -0.52
C ASN A 57 -6.36 -15.32 -1.75
N SER A 58 -6.45 -15.89 -2.95
CA SER A 58 -6.65 -15.13 -4.20
C SER A 58 -7.99 -14.38 -4.20
N VAL A 59 -9.08 -15.03 -3.76
CA VAL A 59 -10.40 -14.41 -3.63
C VAL A 59 -10.37 -13.30 -2.58
N PHE A 60 -9.76 -13.54 -1.43
CA PHE A 60 -9.63 -12.54 -0.37
C PHE A 60 -8.89 -11.28 -0.85
N ILE A 61 -7.75 -11.44 -1.52
CA ILE A 61 -6.98 -10.30 -2.05
C ILE A 61 -7.77 -9.58 -3.15
N SER A 62 -8.50 -10.31 -3.99
CA SER A 62 -9.34 -9.71 -5.04
C SER A 62 -10.46 -8.85 -4.45
N ILE A 63 -11.18 -9.37 -3.44
CA ILE A 63 -12.24 -8.62 -2.75
C ILE A 63 -11.65 -7.40 -2.05
N SER A 64 -10.53 -7.56 -1.36
CA SER A 64 -9.80 -6.46 -0.75
C SER A 64 -9.41 -5.39 -1.78
N GLY A 65 -8.92 -5.81 -2.96
CA GLY A 65 -8.62 -4.91 -4.07
C GLY A 65 -9.84 -4.14 -4.57
N TYR A 66 -11.01 -4.80 -4.66
CA TYR A 66 -12.25 -4.12 -5.08
C TYR A 66 -12.69 -3.06 -4.07
N LEU A 67 -12.54 -3.33 -2.77
CA LEU A 67 -12.80 -2.37 -1.70
C LEU A 67 -11.82 -1.20 -1.74
N VAL A 68 -10.53 -1.45 -2.01
CA VAL A 68 -9.54 -0.38 -2.17
C VAL A 68 -9.84 0.44 -3.42
N PHE A 69 -10.18 -0.18 -4.54
CA PHE A 69 -10.57 0.55 -5.74
C PHE A 69 -11.83 1.39 -5.53
N LEU A 70 -12.78 0.94 -4.69
CA LEU A 70 -13.94 1.73 -4.29
C LEU A 70 -13.56 3.02 -3.55
N MET A 71 -12.40 3.08 -2.90
CA MET A 71 -11.86 4.32 -2.31
C MET A 71 -11.70 5.42 -3.36
N GLN A 72 -11.45 5.08 -4.63
CA GLN A 72 -11.38 6.06 -5.72
C GLN A 72 -12.68 6.87 -5.82
N THR A 73 -13.83 6.20 -5.68
CA THR A 73 -15.14 6.88 -5.63
C THR A 73 -15.26 7.74 -4.37
N GLY A 74 -14.76 7.26 -3.23
CA GLY A 74 -14.68 8.02 -1.99
C GLY A 74 -13.89 9.33 -2.13
N PHE A 75 -12.69 9.26 -2.72
CA PHE A 75 -11.86 10.43 -3.02
C PHE A 75 -12.55 11.38 -4.01
N ALA A 76 -13.22 10.85 -5.04
CA ALA A 76 -13.98 11.65 -5.99
C ALA A 76 -15.06 12.47 -5.29
N MET A 77 -15.86 11.84 -4.42
CA MET A 77 -16.96 12.51 -3.70
C MET A 77 -16.43 13.49 -2.64
N LEU A 78 -15.42 13.08 -1.87
CA LEU A 78 -14.80 13.93 -0.85
C LEU A 78 -14.20 15.20 -1.46
N THR A 79 -13.43 15.04 -2.54
CA THR A 79 -12.78 16.16 -3.22
C THR A 79 -13.80 17.03 -3.95
N ALA A 80 -14.81 16.42 -4.59
CA ALA A 80 -15.92 17.16 -5.19
C ALA A 80 -16.59 18.06 -4.15
N GLY A 81 -17.04 17.51 -3.02
CA GLY A 81 -17.67 18.28 -1.94
C GLY A 81 -16.79 19.40 -1.37
N SER A 82 -15.47 19.21 -1.37
CA SER A 82 -14.47 20.12 -0.80
C SER A 82 -14.05 21.27 -1.73
N VAL A 83 -14.43 21.24 -3.02
CA VAL A 83 -14.14 22.32 -3.98
C VAL A 83 -15.36 23.20 -4.24
N ARG A 84 -15.19 24.31 -4.96
CA ARG A 84 -16.32 25.14 -5.43
C ARG A 84 -17.10 24.40 -6.52
N THR A 85 -18.42 24.58 -6.55
CA THR A 85 -19.36 23.93 -7.49
C THR A 85 -18.90 23.98 -8.96
N LYS A 86 -18.35 25.12 -9.40
CA LYS A 86 -17.88 25.33 -10.77
C LYS A 86 -16.77 24.35 -11.20
N ASN A 87 -16.03 23.80 -10.25
CA ASN A 87 -14.90 22.91 -10.51
C ASN A 87 -15.23 21.42 -10.31
N THR A 88 -16.43 21.09 -9.82
CA THR A 88 -16.81 19.71 -9.50
C THR A 88 -16.63 18.75 -10.68
N LYS A 89 -17.08 19.13 -11.88
CA LYS A 89 -16.93 18.30 -13.08
C LYS A 89 -15.46 18.00 -13.41
N ASN A 90 -14.59 19.00 -13.26
CA ASN A 90 -13.16 18.86 -13.53
C ASN A 90 -12.50 17.88 -12.55
N VAL A 91 -12.87 17.95 -11.27
CA VAL A 91 -12.38 17.03 -10.23
C VAL A 91 -12.82 15.59 -10.49
N LEU A 92 -14.10 15.37 -10.80
CA LEU A 92 -14.63 14.02 -11.05
C LEU A 92 -13.96 13.36 -12.26
N ILE A 93 -13.81 14.08 -13.38
CA ILE A 93 -13.13 13.56 -14.58
C ILE A 93 -11.66 13.27 -14.30
N LYS A 94 -10.97 14.14 -13.56
CA LYS A 94 -9.57 13.90 -13.16
C LYS A 94 -9.45 12.61 -12.35
N ASN A 95 -10.30 12.42 -11.34
CA ASN A 95 -10.23 11.25 -10.48
C ASN A 95 -10.55 9.94 -11.23
N PHE A 96 -11.48 9.96 -12.19
CA PHE A 96 -11.74 8.80 -13.04
C PHE A 96 -10.53 8.47 -13.93
N LEU A 97 -9.98 9.47 -14.63
CA LEU A 97 -8.87 9.26 -15.55
C LEU A 97 -7.54 8.99 -14.83
N ASP A 98 -7.37 9.48 -13.61
CA ASP A 98 -6.27 9.13 -12.71
C ASP A 98 -6.15 7.61 -12.54
N ALA A 99 -7.28 6.94 -12.28
CA ALA A 99 -7.32 5.48 -12.18
C ALA A 99 -6.96 4.81 -13.53
N CYS A 100 -7.55 5.26 -14.64
CA CYS A 100 -7.28 4.67 -15.96
C CYS A 100 -5.82 4.82 -16.39
N VAL A 101 -5.26 6.03 -16.27
CA VAL A 101 -3.86 6.32 -16.59
C VAL A 101 -2.94 5.59 -15.62
N GLY A 102 -3.27 5.57 -14.33
CA GLY A 102 -2.54 4.82 -13.31
C GLY A 102 -2.52 3.32 -13.59
N ALA A 103 -3.61 2.74 -14.11
CA ALA A 103 -3.67 1.32 -14.48
C ALA A 103 -2.71 0.99 -15.62
N MET A 104 -2.69 1.82 -16.67
CA MET A 104 -1.76 1.64 -17.78
C MET A 104 -0.30 1.82 -17.33
N ALA A 105 -0.03 2.86 -16.55
CA ALA A 105 1.30 3.15 -16.00
C ALA A 105 1.82 2.01 -15.12
N TRP A 106 0.97 1.50 -14.22
CA TRP A 106 1.28 0.40 -13.33
C TRP A 106 1.47 -0.92 -14.10
N TYR A 107 0.64 -1.18 -15.11
CA TYR A 107 0.75 -2.35 -15.96
C TYR A 107 2.08 -2.38 -16.73
N PHE A 108 2.39 -1.32 -17.48
CA PHE A 108 3.57 -1.31 -18.33
C PHE A 108 4.87 -1.20 -17.55
N PHE A 109 4.90 -0.40 -16.48
CA PHE A 109 6.14 -0.02 -15.78
C PHE A 109 6.08 -0.23 -14.26
N GLY A 110 5.00 0.20 -13.62
CA GLY A 110 5.01 0.31 -12.15
C GLY A 110 5.20 -1.02 -11.43
N TYR A 111 4.48 -2.07 -11.83
CA TYR A 111 4.64 -3.38 -11.22
C TYR A 111 6.07 -3.94 -11.38
N ALA A 112 6.68 -3.73 -12.54
CA ALA A 112 8.05 -4.16 -12.82
C ALA A 112 9.08 -3.49 -11.90
N PHE A 113 8.95 -2.18 -11.70
CA PHE A 113 9.84 -1.43 -10.80
C PHE A 113 9.60 -1.77 -9.32
N ALA A 114 8.36 -2.10 -8.94
CA ALA A 114 8.01 -2.45 -7.57
C ALA A 114 8.42 -3.89 -7.19
N PHE A 115 8.05 -4.88 -8.01
CA PHE A 115 8.08 -6.30 -7.66
C PHE A 115 8.70 -7.20 -8.73
N GLY A 116 9.42 -6.63 -9.72
CA GLY A 116 10.05 -7.42 -10.78
C GLY A 116 11.04 -8.47 -10.24
N ASP A 117 11.04 -9.65 -10.86
CA ASP A 117 11.88 -10.79 -10.54
C ASP A 117 13.38 -10.46 -10.57
N LYS A 118 13.79 -9.68 -11.57
CA LYS A 118 15.10 -9.08 -11.68
C LYS A 118 15.07 -7.72 -11.00
N SER A 119 15.88 -7.56 -9.96
CA SER A 119 15.93 -6.34 -9.15
C SER A 119 17.29 -6.15 -8.50
N ASN A 120 17.53 -4.94 -8.02
CA ASN A 120 18.58 -4.62 -7.06
C ASN A 120 17.94 -3.99 -5.81
N GLU A 121 18.72 -3.60 -4.82
CA GLU A 121 18.20 -3.08 -3.54
C GLU A 121 17.38 -1.78 -3.68
N PHE A 122 17.55 -1.06 -4.79
CA PHE A 122 16.92 0.23 -5.05
C PHE A 122 15.68 0.12 -5.94
N ILE A 123 15.66 -0.77 -6.93
CA ILE A 123 14.58 -0.85 -7.94
C ILE A 123 14.52 -2.23 -8.62
N GLY A 124 13.31 -2.66 -8.96
CA GLY A 124 13.07 -3.75 -9.90
C GLY A 124 13.31 -3.36 -11.36
N TYR A 125 13.49 -4.32 -12.25
CA TYR A 125 13.62 -4.11 -13.69
C TYR A 125 13.25 -5.37 -14.50
N GLY A 126 12.43 -6.23 -13.91
CA GLY A 126 11.87 -7.44 -14.51
C GLY A 126 10.36 -7.34 -14.72
N ASN A 127 9.78 -8.25 -15.51
CA ASN A 127 8.32 -8.39 -15.69
C ASN A 127 7.56 -7.14 -16.19
N PHE A 128 8.16 -6.32 -17.05
CA PHE A 128 7.45 -5.21 -17.72
C PHE A 128 6.21 -5.72 -18.47
N ALA A 129 5.11 -4.96 -18.42
CA ALA A 129 3.81 -5.39 -18.95
C ALA A 129 3.34 -6.76 -18.40
N MET A 130 3.75 -7.08 -17.17
CA MET A 130 3.51 -8.38 -16.51
C MET A 130 4.10 -9.58 -17.26
N SER A 131 5.11 -9.37 -18.12
CA SER A 131 5.69 -10.44 -18.92
C SER A 131 6.31 -11.52 -18.03
N GLY A 132 5.90 -12.78 -18.21
CA GLY A 132 6.46 -13.92 -17.48
C GLY A 132 5.85 -14.14 -16.08
N LEU A 133 4.84 -13.38 -15.68
CA LEU A 133 4.06 -13.65 -14.48
C LEU A 133 2.98 -14.69 -14.75
N SER A 134 2.62 -15.47 -13.73
CA SER A 134 1.51 -16.41 -13.80
C SER A 134 0.18 -15.67 -13.74
N THR A 135 -0.87 -16.24 -14.32
CA THR A 135 -2.24 -15.71 -14.18
C THR A 135 -2.71 -15.72 -12.72
N SER A 136 -2.11 -16.59 -11.89
CA SER A 136 -2.33 -16.57 -10.45
C SER A 136 -1.91 -15.24 -9.82
N ASP A 137 -0.99 -14.48 -10.39
CA ASP A 137 -0.44 -13.27 -9.74
C ASP A 137 -1.28 -12.01 -10.03
N PHE A 138 -2.31 -12.13 -10.87
CA PHE A 138 -3.11 -10.99 -11.32
C PHE A 138 -3.94 -10.37 -10.20
N HIS A 139 -4.34 -11.15 -9.18
CA HIS A 139 -5.01 -10.62 -7.99
C HIS A 139 -4.08 -9.67 -7.20
N SER A 140 -2.80 -10.04 -7.08
CA SER A 140 -1.78 -9.23 -6.40
C SER A 140 -1.45 -7.97 -7.21
N TRP A 141 -1.36 -8.09 -8.54
CA TRP A 141 -1.21 -6.92 -9.41
C TRP A 141 -2.36 -5.91 -9.22
N PHE A 142 -3.60 -6.39 -9.23
CA PHE A 142 -4.78 -5.55 -9.09
C PHE A 142 -4.85 -4.86 -7.73
N PHE A 143 -4.56 -5.60 -6.66
CA PHE A 143 -4.50 -5.07 -5.31
C PHE A 143 -3.44 -3.96 -5.18
N GLN A 144 -2.23 -4.20 -5.66
CA GLN A 144 -1.14 -3.23 -5.60
C GLN A 144 -1.37 -2.00 -6.51
N TRP A 145 -2.02 -2.20 -7.66
CA TRP A 145 -2.46 -1.09 -8.49
C TRP A 145 -3.44 -0.18 -7.75
N ALA A 146 -4.39 -0.75 -7.00
CA ALA A 146 -5.37 0.05 -6.26
C ALA A 146 -4.70 0.93 -5.17
N PHE A 147 -3.60 0.46 -4.58
CA PHE A 147 -2.76 1.26 -3.67
C PHE A 147 -2.02 2.37 -4.42
N ALA A 148 -1.44 2.06 -5.58
CA ALA A 148 -0.78 3.06 -6.44
C ALA A 148 -1.76 4.17 -6.87
N ALA A 149 -2.98 3.80 -7.26
CA ALA A 149 -4.06 4.73 -7.58
C ALA A 149 -4.42 5.60 -6.37
N THR A 150 -4.50 5.01 -5.17
CA THR A 150 -4.74 5.73 -3.91
C THR A 150 -3.65 6.78 -3.65
N ALA A 151 -2.37 6.42 -3.79
CA ALA A 151 -1.24 7.35 -3.64
C ALA A 151 -1.32 8.52 -4.63
N ALA A 152 -1.62 8.24 -5.90
CA ALA A 152 -1.78 9.26 -6.93
C ALA A 152 -2.94 10.22 -6.63
N THR A 153 -4.06 9.69 -6.17
CA THR A 153 -5.28 10.47 -6.01
C THR A 153 -5.26 11.42 -4.80
N ILE A 154 -4.44 11.15 -3.77
CA ILE A 154 -4.19 12.08 -2.66
C ILE A 154 -3.73 13.46 -3.19
N VAL A 155 -2.94 13.46 -4.25
CA VAL A 155 -2.43 14.71 -4.84
C VAL A 155 -3.52 15.47 -5.58
N SER A 156 -4.51 14.77 -6.15
CA SER A 156 -5.65 15.39 -6.83
C SER A 156 -6.37 16.43 -5.96
N GLY A 157 -6.60 16.11 -4.68
CA GLY A 157 -7.22 17.01 -3.72
C GLY A 157 -6.30 18.19 -3.37
N SER A 158 -5.02 17.90 -3.16
CA SER A 158 -3.99 18.90 -2.85
C SER A 158 -3.85 19.93 -3.95
N VAL A 159 -3.98 19.53 -5.23
CA VAL A 159 -3.77 20.37 -6.42
C VAL A 159 -5.07 20.77 -7.17
N ALA A 160 -6.23 20.52 -6.55
CA ALA A 160 -7.56 20.81 -7.11
C ALA A 160 -7.81 22.28 -7.49
N GLU A 161 -8.73 22.50 -8.43
CA GLU A 161 -9.21 23.82 -8.95
C GLU A 161 -8.26 24.66 -9.79
N ARG A 162 -6.93 24.47 -9.69
CA ARG A 162 -5.96 25.36 -10.36
C ARG A 162 -4.84 24.66 -11.14
N THR A 163 -4.79 23.34 -11.11
CA THR A 163 -3.85 22.56 -11.90
C THR A 163 -4.42 22.25 -13.28
N SER A 164 -3.61 22.47 -14.30
CA SER A 164 -3.93 22.06 -15.67
C SER A 164 -4.29 20.58 -15.74
N PHE A 165 -5.29 20.25 -16.53
CA PHE A 165 -5.77 18.88 -16.68
C PHE A 165 -4.70 17.94 -17.26
N TYR A 166 -4.02 18.36 -18.32
CA TYR A 166 -2.96 17.57 -18.95
C TYR A 166 -1.75 17.38 -18.05
N ALA A 167 -1.37 18.43 -17.31
CA ALA A 167 -0.28 18.34 -16.33
C ALA A 167 -0.62 17.33 -15.21
N TYR A 168 -1.89 17.29 -14.78
CA TYR A 168 -2.35 16.32 -13.79
C TYR A 168 -2.27 14.88 -14.31
N LEU A 169 -2.69 14.61 -15.56
CA LEU A 169 -2.57 13.26 -16.13
C LEU A 169 -1.11 12.82 -16.32
N GLY A 170 -0.24 13.74 -16.74
CA GLY A 170 1.20 13.47 -16.81
C GLY A 170 1.77 13.14 -15.43
N TYR A 171 1.41 13.93 -14.41
CA TYR A 171 1.77 13.66 -13.03
C TYR A 171 1.30 12.27 -12.56
N ALA A 172 0.03 11.92 -12.77
CA ALA A 172 -0.54 10.63 -12.38
C ALA A 172 0.24 9.47 -13.03
N PHE A 173 0.56 9.60 -14.32
CA PHE A 173 1.39 8.64 -15.04
C PHE A 173 2.78 8.50 -14.40
N PHE A 174 3.52 9.60 -14.20
CA PHE A 174 4.90 9.51 -13.67
C PHE A 174 4.96 9.03 -12.22
N LEU A 175 4.00 9.41 -11.39
CA LEU A 175 3.94 8.94 -10.02
C LEU A 175 3.71 7.42 -9.99
N THR A 176 2.70 6.93 -10.72
CA THR A 176 2.33 5.51 -10.72
C THR A 176 3.30 4.63 -11.53
N ALA A 177 3.93 5.17 -12.57
CA ALA A 177 4.89 4.46 -13.41
C ALA A 177 6.28 4.39 -12.79
N PHE A 178 6.68 5.32 -11.91
CA PHE A 178 8.07 5.40 -11.45
C PHE A 178 8.24 5.78 -9.98
N VAL A 179 7.76 6.95 -9.54
CA VAL A 179 8.07 7.45 -8.18
C VAL A 179 7.51 6.55 -7.09
N TYR A 180 6.22 6.22 -7.15
CA TYR A 180 5.55 5.34 -6.21
C TYR A 180 6.12 3.91 -6.23
N PRO A 181 6.25 3.21 -7.37
CA PRO A 181 6.76 1.84 -7.39
C PRO A 181 8.20 1.72 -6.89
N VAL A 182 9.05 2.74 -7.05
CA VAL A 182 10.40 2.76 -6.46
C VAL A 182 10.32 2.76 -4.93
N VAL A 183 9.42 3.55 -4.34
CA VAL A 183 9.24 3.55 -2.87
C VAL A 183 8.62 2.24 -2.38
N VAL A 184 7.67 1.68 -3.14
CA VAL A 184 7.15 0.32 -2.90
C VAL A 184 8.29 -0.68 -2.89
N HIS A 185 9.21 -0.60 -3.85
CA HIS A 185 10.36 -1.49 -3.91
C HIS A 185 11.21 -1.39 -2.65
N TRP A 186 11.52 -0.19 -2.19
CA TRP A 186 12.34 -0.01 -0.99
C TRP A 186 11.75 -0.69 0.24
N ALA A 187 10.45 -0.53 0.46
CA ALA A 187 9.77 -0.95 1.69
C ALA A 187 9.16 -2.36 1.65
N TRP A 188 8.61 -2.76 0.49
CA TRP A 188 7.76 -3.95 0.34
C TRP A 188 8.33 -5.01 -0.60
N SER A 189 9.40 -4.72 -1.35
CA SER A 189 10.17 -5.78 -2.00
C SER A 189 10.91 -6.61 -0.94
N THR A 190 11.15 -7.88 -1.22
CA THR A 190 11.98 -8.74 -0.36
C THR A 190 13.46 -8.33 -0.35
N VAL A 191 13.91 -7.61 -1.39
CA VAL A 191 15.31 -7.18 -1.53
C VAL A 191 15.50 -5.68 -1.37
N GLY A 192 14.43 -4.92 -1.16
CA GLY A 192 14.50 -3.47 -1.01
C GLY A 192 15.35 -3.08 0.20
N TRP A 193 16.11 -2.00 0.10
CA TRP A 193 17.02 -1.57 1.18
C TRP A 193 16.34 -1.15 2.49
N PHE A 194 15.04 -0.84 2.48
CA PHE A 194 14.21 -0.66 3.68
C PHE A 194 13.42 -1.91 4.06
N SER A 195 13.49 -2.98 3.29
CA SER A 195 12.78 -4.22 3.58
C SER A 195 13.28 -4.83 4.88
N THR A 196 12.37 -5.36 5.69
CA THR A 196 12.73 -6.14 6.88
C THR A 196 13.46 -7.44 6.52
N SER A 197 13.38 -7.87 5.25
CA SER A 197 14.13 -9.01 4.72
C SER A 197 15.56 -8.65 4.28
N PHE A 198 15.92 -7.36 4.29
CA PHE A 198 17.22 -6.86 3.88
C PHE A 198 18.17 -6.70 5.08
N GLY A 199 18.95 -7.74 5.34
CA GLY A 199 20.06 -7.74 6.29
C GLY A 199 19.70 -7.54 7.77
N GLU A 200 20.61 -7.89 8.68
CA GLU A 200 20.48 -7.58 10.10
C GLU A 200 20.60 -6.06 10.31
N GLY A 201 19.48 -5.33 10.31
CA GLY A 201 19.49 -3.90 10.64
C GLY A 201 18.33 -3.06 10.10
N SER A 202 17.57 -3.54 9.11
CA SER A 202 16.40 -2.80 8.64
C SER A 202 15.19 -2.98 9.57
N THR A 203 14.72 -1.87 10.15
CA THR A 203 13.59 -1.84 11.09
C THR A 203 12.36 -1.12 10.54
N TYR A 204 12.32 -0.83 9.23
CA TYR A 204 11.19 -0.11 8.65
C TYR A 204 9.97 -1.04 8.55
N LEU A 205 8.92 -0.71 9.30
CA LEU A 205 7.66 -1.45 9.34
C LEU A 205 6.55 -0.57 8.82
N ASP A 206 5.99 -0.95 7.68
CA ASP A 206 4.82 -0.29 7.11
C ASP A 206 3.84 -1.33 6.60
N PHE A 207 2.87 -1.68 7.44
CA PHE A 207 1.96 -2.81 7.21
C PHE A 207 1.07 -2.61 5.98
N ALA A 208 0.46 -1.43 5.86
CA ALA A 208 -0.53 -1.14 4.81
C ALA A 208 -0.26 0.16 4.05
N GLY A 209 0.83 0.89 4.34
CA GLY A 209 1.26 2.02 3.50
C GLY A 209 1.02 3.38 4.14
N SER A 210 1.16 3.49 5.47
CA SER A 210 1.20 4.79 6.14
C SER A 210 2.33 5.66 5.59
N GLY A 211 3.49 5.05 5.30
CA GLY A 211 4.58 5.69 4.58
C GLY A 211 4.43 5.54 3.07
N VAL A 212 4.39 4.31 2.58
CA VAL A 212 4.48 4.00 1.14
C VAL A 212 3.35 4.63 0.33
N VAL A 213 2.12 4.69 0.86
CA VAL A 213 0.96 5.29 0.17
C VAL A 213 0.72 6.71 0.67
N HIS A 214 0.45 6.88 1.97
CA HIS A 214 -0.06 8.14 2.50
C HIS A 214 1.01 9.21 2.62
N MET A 215 2.22 8.88 3.09
CA MET A 215 3.32 9.84 3.15
C MET A 215 3.80 10.21 1.75
N VAL A 216 3.99 9.24 0.84
CA VAL A 216 4.37 9.51 -0.56
C VAL A 216 3.34 10.42 -1.24
N GLY A 217 2.05 10.06 -1.17
CA GLY A 217 0.97 10.89 -1.72
C GLY A 217 0.88 12.26 -1.05
N GLY A 218 1.05 12.33 0.27
CA GLY A 218 1.03 13.58 1.03
C GLY A 218 2.17 14.52 0.67
N PHE A 219 3.40 14.03 0.58
CA PHE A 219 4.57 14.82 0.18
C PHE A 219 4.50 15.24 -1.29
N ALA A 220 4.10 14.34 -2.19
CA ALA A 220 3.87 14.70 -3.59
C ALA A 220 2.77 15.78 -3.70
N GLY A 221 1.72 15.68 -2.88
CA GLY A 221 0.64 16.67 -2.79
C GLY A 221 1.11 18.02 -2.28
N LEU A 222 1.95 18.01 -1.24
CA LEU A 222 2.57 19.21 -0.67
C LEU A 222 3.46 19.92 -1.70
N VAL A 223 4.40 19.19 -2.31
CA VAL A 223 5.31 19.74 -3.33
C VAL A 223 4.52 20.24 -4.53
N GLY A 224 3.52 19.48 -4.99
CA GLY A 224 2.60 19.91 -6.05
C GLY A 224 1.85 21.20 -5.70
N ALA A 225 1.37 21.33 -4.47
CA ALA A 225 0.69 22.54 -4.01
C ALA A 225 1.63 23.76 -3.93
N ILE A 226 2.90 23.56 -3.55
CA ILE A 226 3.93 24.62 -3.55
C ILE A 226 4.22 25.08 -4.98
N ILE A 227 4.46 24.16 -5.91
CA ILE A 227 4.80 24.48 -7.31
C ILE A 227 3.65 25.19 -8.02
N VAL A 228 2.43 24.69 -7.86
CA VAL A 228 1.24 25.25 -8.51
C VAL A 228 0.82 26.57 -7.86
N GLY A 229 1.16 26.77 -6.58
CA GLY A 229 0.83 27.95 -5.82
C GLY A 229 -0.61 27.97 -5.28
N PRO A 230 -0.96 29.05 -4.56
CA PRO A 230 -2.25 29.18 -3.90
C PRO A 230 -3.39 29.38 -4.90
N ARG A 231 -4.57 28.91 -4.52
CA ARG A 231 -5.80 29.15 -5.28
C ARG A 231 -6.09 30.65 -5.37
N LEU A 232 -6.57 31.09 -6.53
CA LEU A 232 -7.05 32.47 -6.70
C LEU A 232 -8.14 32.80 -5.66
N GLY A 233 -7.93 33.90 -4.94
CA GLY A 233 -8.77 34.34 -3.83
C GLY A 233 -8.51 33.62 -2.50
N ARG A 234 -7.41 32.86 -2.35
CA ARG A 234 -7.05 32.25 -1.06
C ARG A 234 -6.58 33.29 -0.04
N PHE A 235 -5.92 34.34 -0.52
CA PHE A 235 -5.35 35.40 0.29
C PHE A 235 -5.86 36.75 -0.22
N ASP A 236 -6.16 37.67 0.70
CA ASP A 236 -6.52 39.06 0.36
C ASP A 236 -5.27 39.90 0.04
N ALA A 237 -5.44 41.21 -0.19
CA ALA A 237 -4.35 42.10 -0.57
C ALA A 237 -3.29 42.24 0.54
N GLU A 238 -3.69 42.01 1.79
CA GLU A 238 -2.85 42.02 2.98
C GLU A 238 -2.23 40.64 3.29
N GLY A 239 -2.50 39.63 2.44
CA GLY A 239 -2.00 38.27 2.60
C GLY A 239 -2.74 37.44 3.66
N LYS A 240 -3.87 37.92 4.19
CA LYS A 240 -4.67 37.18 5.16
C LYS A 240 -5.50 36.10 4.49
N VAL A 241 -5.74 35.02 5.22
CA VAL A 241 -6.49 33.86 4.74
C VAL A 241 -7.95 34.21 4.53
N VAL A 242 -8.45 33.99 3.31
CA VAL A 242 -9.88 34.05 2.98
C VAL A 242 -10.47 32.63 3.02
N PRO A 243 -11.54 32.40 3.81
CA PRO A 243 -12.25 31.13 3.83
C PRO A 243 -12.76 30.75 2.42
N MET A 244 -12.48 29.51 2.02
CA MET A 244 -13.00 28.93 0.77
C MET A 244 -13.67 27.59 1.12
N PRO A 245 -14.89 27.62 1.67
CA PRO A 245 -15.61 26.41 2.05
C PRO A 245 -15.92 25.56 0.82
N GLY A 246 -15.94 24.24 1.03
CA GLY A 246 -16.48 23.30 0.05
C GLY A 246 -17.96 23.56 -0.20
N HIS A 247 -18.44 23.14 -1.38
CA HIS A 247 -19.82 23.39 -1.77
C HIS A 247 -20.83 22.38 -1.24
N SER A 248 -20.40 21.23 -0.73
CA SER A 248 -21.31 20.18 -0.26
C SER A 248 -20.71 19.34 0.85
N ALA A 249 -21.17 19.58 2.09
CA ALA A 249 -20.85 18.72 3.23
C ALA A 249 -21.38 17.29 3.03
N THR A 250 -22.52 17.12 2.34
CA THR A 250 -23.09 15.80 2.03
C THR A 250 -22.15 14.96 1.18
N LEU A 251 -21.56 15.55 0.13
CA LEU A 251 -20.58 14.85 -0.71
C LEU A 251 -19.28 14.55 0.06
N CYS A 252 -18.83 15.47 0.90
CA CYS A 252 -17.71 15.22 1.79
C CYS A 252 -17.96 14.02 2.70
N THR A 253 -19.11 14.00 3.39
CA THR A 253 -19.49 12.92 4.31
C THR A 253 -19.67 11.59 3.59
N LEU A 254 -20.34 11.58 2.42
CA LEU A 254 -20.49 10.37 1.61
C LEU A 254 -19.12 9.82 1.18
N GLY A 255 -18.24 10.70 0.69
CA GLY A 255 -16.87 10.34 0.33
C GLY A 255 -16.11 9.73 1.50
N THR A 256 -16.19 10.34 2.68
CA THR A 256 -15.56 9.82 3.90
C THR A 256 -16.07 8.44 4.29
N PHE A 257 -17.38 8.19 4.24
CA PHE A 257 -17.92 6.85 4.54
C PHE A 257 -17.46 5.79 3.54
N ILE A 258 -17.41 6.12 2.25
CA ILE A 258 -16.90 5.21 1.22
C ILE A 258 -15.41 4.93 1.42
N LEU A 259 -14.61 5.94 1.75
CA LEU A 259 -13.19 5.78 2.07
C LEU A 259 -13.00 4.86 3.28
N TRP A 260 -13.75 5.10 4.36
CA TRP A 260 -13.70 4.26 5.55
C TRP A 260 -14.06 2.81 5.20
N PHE A 261 -15.13 2.59 4.43
CA PHE A 261 -15.51 1.24 4.02
C PHE A 261 -14.43 0.56 3.17
N GLY A 262 -13.82 1.29 2.22
CA GLY A 262 -12.70 0.78 1.42
C GLY A 262 -11.45 0.44 2.25
N TRP A 263 -11.25 1.11 3.38
CA TRP A 263 -10.16 0.83 4.32
C TRP A 263 -10.19 -0.58 4.91
N TYR A 264 -11.37 -1.23 4.95
CA TYR A 264 -11.49 -2.64 5.34
C TYR A 264 -10.90 -3.61 4.31
N GLY A 265 -10.71 -3.20 3.05
CA GLY A 265 -9.89 -3.93 2.09
C GLY A 265 -8.42 -3.51 2.15
N PHE A 266 -8.15 -2.24 2.46
CA PHE A 266 -6.80 -1.68 2.48
C PHE A 266 -5.93 -2.31 3.58
N ASN A 267 -6.40 -2.28 4.84
CA ASN A 267 -5.63 -2.77 5.96
C ASN A 267 -5.63 -4.32 6.02
N PRO A 268 -6.78 -5.01 6.19
CA PRO A 268 -6.82 -6.47 6.17
C PRO A 268 -6.23 -7.10 4.91
N GLY A 269 -6.46 -6.55 3.72
CA GLY A 269 -5.91 -7.11 2.49
C GLY A 269 -4.39 -7.13 2.45
N SER A 270 -3.73 -6.26 3.24
CA SER A 270 -2.27 -6.19 3.35
C SER A 270 -1.65 -7.37 4.12
N THR A 271 -2.45 -8.28 4.68
CA THR A 271 -1.96 -9.60 5.10
C THR A 271 -1.58 -10.51 3.94
N LEU A 272 -2.00 -10.17 2.71
CA LEU A 272 -1.75 -10.93 1.48
C LEU A 272 -2.25 -12.39 1.52
N GLY A 273 -3.26 -12.63 2.35
CA GLY A 273 -3.92 -13.92 2.49
C GLY A 273 -4.89 -13.93 3.66
N ALA A 274 -6.00 -14.64 3.50
CA ALA A 274 -6.95 -14.89 4.60
C ALA A 274 -6.51 -16.07 5.48
N VAL A 275 -5.64 -16.94 4.94
CA VAL A 275 -5.30 -18.24 5.50
C VAL A 275 -3.79 -18.44 5.42
N SER A 276 -3.10 -18.53 6.56
CA SER A 276 -1.69 -18.93 6.63
C SER A 276 -1.56 -20.46 6.64
N SER A 277 -0.39 -21.00 6.28
CA SER A 277 -0.10 -22.44 6.40
C SER A 277 0.02 -22.94 7.85
N ALA A 278 -0.21 -22.08 8.85
CA ALA A 278 0.06 -22.33 10.27
C ALA A 278 -1.10 -21.94 11.19
N ILE A 279 -2.35 -21.98 10.72
CA ILE A 279 -3.49 -21.56 11.55
C ILE A 279 -3.76 -22.58 12.66
N SER A 280 -3.75 -22.09 13.91
CA SER A 280 -4.46 -22.72 15.02
C SER A 280 -5.74 -21.94 15.33
N GLU A 281 -6.66 -22.53 16.08
CA GLU A 281 -8.00 -21.99 16.39
C GLU A 281 -7.98 -20.56 17.01
N SER A 282 -6.84 -20.10 17.54
CA SER A 282 -6.66 -18.75 18.09
C SER A 282 -6.67 -17.63 17.05
N ASP A 283 -6.25 -17.88 15.81
CA ASP A 283 -6.00 -16.81 14.82
C ASP A 283 -7.28 -16.30 14.16
N LEU A 284 -8.35 -17.10 14.20
CA LEU A 284 -9.69 -16.71 13.73
C LEU A 284 -10.32 -15.61 14.59
N SER A 285 -9.86 -15.43 15.82
CA SER A 285 -10.39 -14.42 16.75
C SER A 285 -9.81 -13.02 16.55
N ASP A 286 -8.70 -12.89 15.82
CA ASP A 286 -7.94 -11.62 15.67
C ASP A 286 -8.29 -10.85 14.37
N PHE A 287 -9.20 -11.37 13.52
CA PHE A 287 -9.67 -10.71 12.29
C PHE A 287 -10.25 -9.28 12.52
N PRO A 288 -11.00 -9.00 13.60
CA PRO A 288 -11.45 -7.64 13.91
C PRO A 288 -10.32 -6.68 14.26
N THR A 289 -9.22 -7.18 14.83
CA THR A 289 -8.04 -6.40 15.25
C THR A 289 -7.13 -6.07 14.06
N LEU A 290 -7.08 -6.94 13.05
CA LEU A 290 -6.44 -6.64 11.76
C LEU A 290 -7.22 -5.58 10.96
N ALA A 291 -8.55 -5.54 11.12
CA ALA A 291 -9.41 -4.54 10.49
C ALA A 291 -9.27 -3.13 11.09
N SER A 292 -8.81 -3.00 12.34
CA SER A 292 -8.57 -1.69 12.98
C SER A 292 -7.17 -1.11 12.72
N GLY A 293 -6.28 -1.85 12.07
CA GLY A 293 -4.90 -1.40 11.79
C GLY A 293 -3.99 -1.36 13.03
N GLU A 294 -4.37 -2.05 14.11
CA GLU A 294 -3.56 -2.14 15.32
C GLU A 294 -2.51 -3.25 15.14
N LEU A 295 -1.22 -2.90 15.27
CA LEU A 295 -0.13 -3.90 15.22
C LEU A 295 -0.34 -4.92 16.34
N ILE A 296 -0.41 -6.21 15.99
CA ILE A 296 -0.46 -7.29 16.97
C ILE A 296 0.81 -7.18 17.82
N GLY A 297 0.64 -7.02 19.14
CA GLY A 297 1.75 -6.82 20.07
C GLY A 297 2.79 -7.96 20.02
N PRO A 298 4.07 -7.69 20.33
CA PRO A 298 5.12 -8.70 20.25
C PRO A 298 4.88 -9.78 21.30
N GLY A 299 4.50 -10.99 20.85
CA GLY A 299 4.21 -12.12 21.74
C GLY A 299 3.20 -13.13 21.21
N LYS A 300 2.51 -12.86 20.09
CA LYS A 300 1.71 -13.84 19.37
C LYS A 300 2.35 -14.09 18.01
N SER A 301 3.15 -15.16 17.93
CA SER A 301 3.76 -15.62 16.68
C SER A 301 2.73 -16.34 15.82
N LEU A 302 2.65 -15.94 14.55
CA LEU A 302 2.15 -16.79 13.45
C LEU A 302 3.05 -18.02 13.28
#